data_AF-A0A058Z5W7-F1
#
_entry.id   AF-A0A058Z5W7-F1
#
_cell.length_a   1.000
_cell.length_b   1.000
_cell.length_c   1.000
_cell.angle_alpha   90.00
_cell.angle_beta   90.00
_cell.angle_gamma   90.00
#
_symmetry.space_group_name_H-M   'P 1'
#
loop_
_entity.id
_entity.type
_entity.pdbx_description
1 polymer ?
#
loop_
_entity_poly.entity_id
_entity_poly.type
_entity_poly.pdbx_seq_one_letter_code
_entity_poly.pdbx_strand_id
1 'polypeptide(L)'
;PGPVTHAPVTLQPTRFKKAAFEKAMDLAPTVAALMRGSRSDRAWLESIVRLAASADPFTEKLVGLCLDYWALPEDPQPIKLDITRADYLEHSPTSGDDERVILQVEVNTIAASFTALSALVSELH
;
A
#
# COMPACT_ATOMS: atom_id res chain seq x y z
N PRO A 1 -17.29 4.70 -25.59
CA PRO A 1 -17.24 5.40 -24.28
C PRO A 1 -18.66 5.50 -23.69
N GLY A 2 -18.90 4.89 -22.53
CA GLY A 2 -20.18 5.03 -21.82
C GLY A 2 -20.36 6.45 -21.25
N PRO A 3 -21.56 6.79 -20.74
CA PRO A 3 -21.78 8.06 -20.06
C PRO A 3 -20.85 8.17 -18.84
N VAL A 4 -20.25 9.34 -18.67
CA VAL A 4 -19.41 9.66 -17.51
C VAL A 4 -20.29 10.34 -16.45
N THR A 5 -20.17 9.89 -15.21
CA THR A 5 -20.80 10.55 -14.05
C THR A 5 -19.72 10.95 -13.04
N HIS A 6 -20.07 11.80 -12.08
CA HIS A 6 -19.16 12.22 -11.02
C HIS A 6 -18.68 11.01 -10.18
N ALA A 7 -17.49 11.12 -9.58
CA ALA A 7 -17.04 10.15 -8.60
C ALA A 7 -17.94 10.20 -7.35
N PRO A 8 -18.13 9.08 -6.64
CA PRO A 8 -18.79 9.09 -5.33
C PRO A 8 -17.87 9.80 -4.32
N VAL A 9 -18.39 10.84 -3.66
CA VAL A 9 -17.67 11.64 -2.66
C VAL A 9 -18.54 11.86 -1.43
N THR A 10 -17.91 12.09 -0.27
CA THR A 10 -18.65 12.51 0.93
C THR A 10 -19.04 13.98 0.79
N LEU A 11 -20.16 14.38 1.41
CA LEU A 11 -20.59 15.78 1.41
C LEU A 11 -19.73 16.64 2.35
N GLN A 12 -19.17 16.04 3.40
CA GLN A 12 -18.32 16.69 4.39
C GLN A 12 -16.99 15.94 4.49
N PRO A 13 -15.88 16.65 4.77
CA PRO A 13 -14.60 16.00 5.01
C PRO A 13 -14.64 15.21 6.33
N THR A 14 -13.92 14.08 6.35
CA THR A 14 -13.75 13.29 7.57
C THR A 14 -12.91 14.06 8.58
N ARG A 15 -13.43 14.22 9.81
CA ARG A 15 -12.63 14.74 10.92
C ARG A 15 -11.57 13.71 11.31
N PHE A 16 -10.31 14.11 11.27
CA PHE A 16 -9.16 13.26 11.60
C PHE A 16 -8.24 14.00 12.56
N LYS A 17 -7.68 13.33 13.56
CA LYS A 17 -6.78 14.00 14.52
C LYS A 17 -5.50 14.43 13.82
N LYS A 18 -5.07 15.69 14.05
CA LYS A 18 -3.85 16.24 13.46
C LYS A 18 -2.62 15.37 13.78
N ALA A 19 -2.43 14.99 15.04
CA ALA A 19 -1.32 14.14 15.46
C ALA A 19 -1.32 12.76 14.77
N ALA A 20 -2.51 12.19 14.53
CA ALA A 20 -2.66 10.95 13.77
C ALA A 20 -2.26 11.13 12.30
N PHE A 21 -2.68 12.24 11.67
CA PHE A 21 -2.33 12.55 10.29
C PHE A 21 -0.82 12.74 10.12
N GLU A 22 -0.22 13.56 10.98
CA GLU A 22 1.23 13.82 10.98
C GLU A 22 2.02 12.52 11.19
N LYS A 23 1.60 11.66 12.13
CA LYS A 23 2.22 10.35 12.32
C LYS A 23 2.15 9.47 11.07
N ALA A 24 1.03 9.47 10.33
CA ALA A 24 0.92 8.70 9.08
C ALA A 24 1.86 9.25 7.99
N MET A 25 1.99 10.58 7.90
CA MET A 25 2.92 11.23 6.98
C MET A 25 4.39 10.91 7.32
N ASP A 26 4.76 10.94 8.59
CA ASP A 26 6.11 10.61 9.04
C ASP A 26 6.46 9.12 8.81
N LEU A 27 5.46 8.23 8.90
CA LEU A 27 5.64 6.80 8.65
C LEU A 27 5.75 6.45 7.15
N ALA A 28 5.17 7.25 6.25
CA ALA A 28 5.11 6.96 4.82
C ALA A 28 6.49 6.60 4.19
N PRO A 29 7.57 7.40 4.36
CA PRO A 29 8.88 7.04 3.81
C PRO A 29 9.45 5.77 4.45
N THR A 30 9.18 5.52 5.74
CA THR A 30 9.63 4.32 6.45
C THR A 30 8.96 3.07 5.91
N VAL A 31 7.64 3.11 5.69
CA VAL A 31 6.89 1.99 5.10
C VAL A 31 7.37 1.71 3.67
N ALA A 32 7.57 2.74 2.85
CA ALA A 32 8.10 2.57 1.49
C ALA A 32 9.52 1.98 1.51
N ALA A 33 10.39 2.43 2.42
CA ALA A 33 11.73 1.87 2.59
C ALA A 33 11.69 0.40 3.04
N LEU A 34 10.78 0.04 3.95
CA LEU A 34 10.59 -1.34 4.39
C LEU A 34 10.14 -2.24 3.23
N MET A 35 9.15 -1.81 2.45
CA MET A 35 8.66 -2.57 1.29
C MET A 35 9.70 -2.71 0.18
N ARG A 36 10.59 -1.72 0.03
CA ARG A 36 11.72 -1.80 -0.88
C ARG A 36 12.80 -2.75 -0.36
N GLY A 37 13.16 -2.64 0.92
CA GLY A 37 14.21 -3.44 1.55
C GLY A 37 13.84 -4.92 1.65
N SER A 38 12.56 -5.25 1.86
CA SER A 38 12.07 -6.63 1.88
C SER A 38 12.31 -7.38 0.56
N ARG A 39 12.45 -6.65 -0.55
CA ARG A 39 12.78 -7.22 -1.88
C ARG A 39 14.28 -7.50 -2.06
N SER A 40 15.14 -6.93 -1.22
CA SER A 40 16.59 -7.11 -1.30
C SER A 40 17.04 -8.44 -0.70
N ASP A 41 16.32 -8.98 0.29
CA ASP A 41 16.57 -10.33 0.81
C ASP A 41 15.86 -11.36 -0.06
N ARG A 42 16.56 -11.76 -1.12
CA ARG A 42 16.05 -12.65 -2.15
C ARG A 42 15.67 -14.03 -1.60
N ALA A 43 16.49 -14.58 -0.72
CA ALA A 43 16.30 -15.93 -0.18
C ALA A 43 15.11 -15.96 0.80
N TRP A 44 15.01 -14.97 1.68
CA TRP A 44 13.85 -14.80 2.54
C TRP A 44 12.57 -14.63 1.72
N LEU A 45 12.56 -13.69 0.77
CA LEU A 45 11.36 -13.41 -0.03
C LEU A 45 10.94 -14.64 -0.84
N GLU A 46 11.88 -15.41 -1.40
CA GLU A 46 11.57 -16.67 -2.08
C GLU A 46 10.83 -17.65 -1.18
N SER A 47 11.31 -17.83 0.05
CA SER A 47 10.67 -18.75 1.01
C SER A 47 9.24 -18.33 1.32
N ILE A 48 8.96 -17.03 1.39
CA ILE A 48 7.62 -16.49 1.64
C ILE A 48 6.72 -16.67 0.40
N VAL A 49 7.17 -16.29 -0.79
CA VAL A 49 6.30 -16.35 -1.98
C VAL A 49 6.01 -17.79 -2.41
N ARG A 50 6.93 -18.73 -2.17
CA ARG A 50 6.66 -20.16 -2.44
C ARG A 50 5.55 -20.72 -1.55
N LEU A 51 5.44 -20.26 -0.31
CA LEU A 51 4.30 -20.60 0.56
C LEU A 51 2.99 -20.00 0.02
N ALA A 52 3.04 -18.79 -0.53
CA ALA A 52 1.86 -18.13 -1.12
C ALA A 52 1.38 -18.81 -2.42
N ALA A 53 2.27 -19.46 -3.17
CA ALA A 53 1.93 -20.10 -4.45
C ALA A 53 0.82 -21.16 -4.32
N SER A 54 0.68 -21.81 -3.16
CA SER A 54 -0.38 -22.82 -2.94
C SER A 54 -1.75 -22.22 -2.58
N ALA A 55 -1.87 -20.89 -2.45
CA ALA A 55 -3.11 -20.25 -2.05
C ALA A 55 -4.18 -20.32 -3.15
N ASP A 56 -3.82 -20.01 -4.40
CA ASP A 56 -4.73 -20.02 -5.54
C ASP A 56 -3.98 -20.02 -6.90
N PRO A 57 -4.63 -20.41 -8.01
CA PRO A 57 -4.00 -20.52 -9.33
C PRO A 57 -3.52 -19.19 -9.94
N PHE A 58 -4.06 -18.06 -9.50
CA PHE A 58 -3.60 -16.75 -9.95
C PHE A 58 -2.29 -16.39 -9.25
N THR A 59 -2.23 -16.55 -7.92
CA THR A 59 -1.02 -16.35 -7.13
C THR A 59 0.10 -17.29 -7.56
N GLU A 60 -0.19 -18.57 -7.81
CA GLU A 60 0.78 -19.54 -8.33
C GLU A 60 1.51 -19.02 -9.59
N LYS A 61 0.74 -18.48 -10.55
CA LYS A 61 1.29 -17.93 -11.80
C LYS A 61 2.16 -16.70 -11.55
N LEU A 62 1.76 -15.81 -10.65
CA LEU A 62 2.57 -14.63 -10.29
C LEU A 62 3.89 -15.03 -9.66
N VAL A 63 3.88 -16.02 -8.76
CA VAL A 63 5.09 -16.55 -8.14
C VAL A 63 5.99 -17.22 -9.17
N GLY A 64 5.42 -18.02 -10.09
CA GLY A 64 6.17 -18.61 -11.21
C GLY A 64 6.92 -17.57 -12.03
N LEU A 65 6.24 -16.51 -12.47
CA LEU A 65 6.87 -15.40 -13.21
C LEU A 65 7.99 -14.72 -12.41
N CYS A 66 7.79 -14.57 -11.11
CA CYS A 66 8.78 -13.97 -10.21
C CYS A 66 10.05 -14.83 -10.13
N LEU A 67 9.88 -16.16 -9.96
CA LEU A 67 10.97 -17.13 -9.93
C LEU A 67 11.73 -17.19 -11.25
N ASP A 68 11.02 -17.19 -12.39
CA ASP A 68 11.63 -17.20 -13.72
C ASP A 68 12.49 -15.94 -13.94
N TYR A 69 11.95 -14.77 -13.59
CA TYR A 69 12.69 -13.50 -13.67
C TYR A 69 13.94 -13.52 -12.78
N TRP A 70 13.84 -14.09 -11.60
CA TRP A 70 14.96 -14.16 -10.68
C TRP A 70 16.02 -15.23 -11.02
N ALA A 71 15.69 -16.17 -11.91
CA ALA A 71 16.63 -17.15 -12.43
C ALA A 71 17.50 -16.59 -13.58
N LEU A 72 17.22 -15.37 -14.04
CA LEU A 72 18.04 -14.70 -15.05
C LEU A 72 19.47 -14.48 -14.53
N PRO A 73 20.51 -14.60 -15.39
CA PRO A 73 21.90 -14.38 -14.98
C PRO A 73 22.19 -12.96 -14.48
N GLU A 74 21.44 -11.98 -14.98
CA GLU A 74 21.54 -10.56 -14.66
C GLU A 74 20.16 -9.91 -14.62
N ASP A 75 20.00 -8.83 -13.85
CA ASP A 75 18.75 -8.05 -13.84
C ASP A 75 18.69 -7.17 -15.09
N PRO A 76 17.75 -7.42 -16.03
CA PRO A 76 17.64 -6.63 -17.25
C PRO A 76 17.09 -5.21 -17.02
N GLN A 77 16.60 -4.88 -15.82
CA GLN A 77 16.04 -3.56 -15.48
C GLN A 77 16.50 -3.11 -14.09
N PRO A 78 17.67 -2.47 -13.94
CA PRO A 78 18.18 -2.10 -12.63
C PRO A 78 17.38 -0.97 -11.95
N ILE A 79 16.58 -0.20 -12.69
CA ILE A 79 15.79 0.91 -12.16
C ILE A 79 14.37 0.42 -11.84
N LYS A 80 13.99 0.51 -10.57
CA LYS A 80 12.63 0.19 -10.09
C LYS A 80 11.97 1.45 -9.55
N LEU A 81 10.72 1.69 -9.95
CA LEU A 81 9.86 2.72 -9.37
C LEU A 81 8.89 2.05 -8.39
N ASP A 82 8.73 2.64 -7.23
CA ASP A 82 7.78 2.21 -6.20
C ASP A 82 6.78 3.33 -5.93
N ILE A 83 5.49 3.01 -6.06
CA ILE A 83 4.36 3.89 -5.70
C ILE A 83 3.54 3.11 -4.68
N THR A 84 3.82 3.36 -3.41
CA THR A 84 3.19 2.67 -2.29
C THR A 84 2.11 3.55 -1.67
N ARG A 85 0.96 2.94 -1.33
CA ARG A 85 -0.07 3.53 -0.46
C ARG A 85 -0.16 2.71 0.83
N ALA A 86 -0.02 3.37 1.97
CA ALA A 86 -0.20 2.78 3.29
C ALA A 86 -1.53 3.26 3.87
N ASP A 87 -2.43 2.33 4.15
CA ASP A 87 -3.78 2.63 4.60
C ASP A 87 -3.89 2.42 6.12
N TYR A 88 -4.51 3.39 6.80
CA TYR A 88 -4.61 3.44 8.26
C TYR A 88 -6.05 3.68 8.71
N LEU A 89 -6.43 3.12 9.85
CA LEU A 89 -7.68 3.43 10.55
C LEU A 89 -7.39 4.01 11.94
N GLU A 90 -8.21 4.98 12.37
CA GLU A 90 -8.20 5.44 13.78
C GLU A 90 -8.76 4.34 14.69
N HIS A 91 -8.02 4.00 15.73
CA HIS A 91 -8.42 3.12 16.80
C HIS A 91 -8.66 3.95 18.07
N SER A 92 -9.83 3.76 18.68
CA SER A 92 -10.18 4.35 19.99
C SER A 92 -10.26 3.22 21.02
N PRO A 93 -9.31 3.11 21.95
CA PRO A 93 -9.37 2.10 23.01
C PRO A 93 -10.59 2.32 23.90
N THR A 94 -11.24 1.23 24.34
CA THR A 94 -12.43 1.30 25.20
C THR A 94 -12.12 1.82 26.61
N SER A 95 -10.85 1.78 27.01
CA SER A 95 -10.36 2.14 28.33
C SER A 95 -9.83 3.58 28.36
N GLY A 96 -10.75 4.55 28.44
CA GLY A 96 -10.58 5.83 29.15
C GLY A 96 -9.58 6.88 28.65
N ASP A 97 -8.57 6.52 27.85
CA ASP A 97 -7.65 7.51 27.30
C ASP A 97 -8.22 8.07 25.98
N ASP A 98 -8.29 9.39 25.90
CA ASP A 98 -8.61 10.15 24.68
C ASP A 98 -7.55 9.97 23.57
N GLU A 99 -6.62 9.03 23.73
CA GLU A 99 -5.60 8.62 22.76
C GLU A 99 -6.26 7.86 21.61
N ARG A 100 -6.56 8.57 20.51
CA ARG A 100 -6.85 7.89 19.23
C ARG A 100 -5.54 7.64 18.54
N VAL A 101 -5.19 6.38 18.36
CA VAL A 101 -3.99 5.95 17.65
C VAL A 101 -4.37 5.52 16.24
N ILE A 102 -3.42 5.60 15.30
CA ILE A 102 -3.59 4.99 13.98
C ILE A 102 -3.03 3.57 13.99
N LEU A 103 -3.74 2.65 13.37
CA LEU A 103 -3.26 1.29 13.08
C LEU A 103 -3.24 1.08 11.57
N GLN A 104 -2.15 0.53 11.07
CA GLN A 104 -2.02 0.19 9.65
C GLN A 104 -2.89 -1.04 9.36
N VAL A 105 -3.68 -0.96 8.30
CA VAL A 105 -4.57 -2.05 7.88
C VAL A 105 -4.14 -2.67 6.56
N GLU A 106 -3.47 -1.92 5.69
CA GLU A 106 -3.03 -2.40 4.39
C GLU A 106 -1.80 -1.64 3.88
N VAL A 107 -0.99 -2.32 3.08
CA VAL A 107 0.07 -1.71 2.27
C VAL A 107 -0.10 -2.16 0.82
N ASN A 108 -0.42 -1.21 -0.04
CA ASN A 108 -0.65 -1.40 -1.46
C ASN A 108 0.59 -0.98 -2.25
N THR A 109 1.23 -1.92 -2.95
CA THR A 109 2.41 -1.66 -3.81
C THR A 109 2.14 -1.82 -5.30
N ILE A 110 0.89 -2.10 -5.66
CA ILE A 110 0.42 -2.21 -7.04
C ILE A 110 -0.87 -1.42 -7.20
N ALA A 111 -1.01 -0.73 -8.33
CA ALA A 111 -2.23 -0.01 -8.72
C ALA A 111 -2.83 0.84 -7.58
N ALA A 112 -2.00 1.63 -6.91
CA ALA A 112 -2.44 2.54 -5.86
C ALA A 112 -3.37 3.62 -6.42
N SER A 113 -4.68 3.36 -6.36
CA SER A 113 -5.73 4.23 -6.88
C SER A 113 -5.86 5.56 -6.14
N PHE A 114 -6.58 6.50 -6.78
CA PHE A 114 -7.05 7.78 -6.23
C PHE A 114 -6.00 8.86 -5.96
N THR A 115 -4.75 8.69 -6.39
CA THR A 115 -3.70 9.72 -6.24
C THR A 115 -4.09 11.09 -6.83
N ALA A 116 -4.70 11.10 -8.02
CA ALA A 116 -5.17 12.33 -8.65
C ALA A 116 -6.54 12.79 -8.11
N LEU A 117 -7.47 11.85 -7.89
CA LEU A 117 -8.82 12.18 -7.45
C LEU A 117 -8.84 12.74 -6.01
N SER A 118 -7.92 12.31 -5.14
CA SER A 118 -7.83 12.81 -3.76
C SER A 118 -7.52 14.30 -3.69
N ALA A 119 -6.70 14.83 -4.59
CA ALA A 119 -6.42 16.25 -4.70
C ALA A 119 -7.69 17.03 -5.05
N LEU A 120 -8.44 16.56 -6.06
CA LEU A 120 -9.71 17.17 -6.47
C LEU A 120 -10.77 17.14 -5.36
N VAL A 121 -10.85 16.04 -4.59
CA VAL A 121 -11.76 15.94 -3.44
C VAL A 121 -11.33 16.88 -2.30
N SER A 122 -10.02 17.09 -2.11
CA SER A 122 -9.51 18.02 -1.11
C SER A 122 -9.80 19.48 -1.46
N GLU A 123 -9.83 19.84 -2.75
CA GLU A 123 -10.24 21.17 -3.22
C GLU A 123 -11.76 21.38 -3.18
N LEU A 124 -12.54 20.29 -3.28
CA LEU A 124 -14.00 20.33 -3.23
C LEU A 124 -14.53 20.69 -1.83
N HIS A 125 -13.85 20.27 -0.76
CA HIS A 125 -14.24 20.46 0.64
C HIS A 125 -13.66 21.72 1.26
#